data_AF-A0A3N5L6M7-F1
#
_entry.id   AF-A0A3N5L6M7-F1
#
_cell.length_a   1.000
_cell.length_b   1.000
_cell.length_c   1.000
_cell.angle_alpha   90.00
_cell.angle_beta   90.00
_cell.angle_gamma   90.00
#
_symmetry.space_group_name_H-M   'P 1'
#
loop_
_entity.id
_entity.type
_entity.pdbx_description
1 polymer ?
#
loop_
_entity_poly.entity_id
_entity_poly.type
_entity_poly.pdbx_seq_one_letter_code
_entity_poly.pdbx_strand_id
1 'polypeptide(L)'
;QMTNILKDVWEDYQHGACWLPRKIFAEEGFDLSDLTTARNRQGFERGVQRLIGITHRHLRNALAYTLLIPKQETGIRNFCLWAVWLAVLTLRKINNHLDYTDGNQVKISRLSVKGTILATQLARQNDNLLKLLFYLAAWPLPLVAHLTGLPSQSTNAGKANQAR
;
A
#
# COMPACT_ATOMS: atom_id res chain seq x y z
N GLN A 1 -7.37 0.70 -1.70
CA GLN A 1 -7.49 0.65 -3.17
C GLN A 1 -6.25 0.07 -3.82
N MET A 2 -5.05 0.65 -3.61
CA MET A 2 -3.80 0.13 -4.19
C MET A 2 -3.53 -1.35 -3.87
N THR A 3 -3.89 -1.81 -2.67
CA THR A 3 -3.76 -3.22 -2.27
C THR A 3 -4.61 -4.18 -3.11
N ASN A 4 -5.80 -3.76 -3.54
CA ASN A 4 -6.67 -4.59 -4.37
C ASN A 4 -6.15 -4.58 -5.81
N ILE A 5 -5.78 -3.41 -6.33
CA ILE A 5 -5.14 -3.26 -7.65
C ILE A 5 -3.95 -4.22 -7.78
N LEU A 6 -3.05 -4.26 -6.79
CA LEU A 6 -1.89 -5.18 -6.82
C LEU A 6 -2.29 -6.65 -6.72
N LYS A 7 -3.27 -6.98 -5.87
CA LYS A 7 -3.74 -8.35 -5.68
C LYS A 7 -4.42 -8.92 -6.94
N ASP A 8 -5.16 -8.07 -7.65
CA ASP A 8 -6.08 -8.48 -8.72
C ASP A 8 -5.49 -8.24 -10.14
N VAL A 9 -4.24 -7.74 -10.26
CA VAL A 9 -3.54 -7.43 -11.54
C VAL A 9 -3.77 -8.47 -12.64
N TRP A 10 -3.53 -9.75 -12.35
CA TRP A 10 -3.58 -10.81 -13.35
C TRP A 10 -5.02 -11.19 -13.73
N GLU A 11 -5.94 -11.11 -12.78
CA GLU A 11 -7.37 -11.35 -13.02
C GLU A 11 -7.98 -10.20 -13.84
N ASP A 12 -7.62 -8.96 -13.53
CA ASP A 12 -8.03 -7.78 -14.31
C ASP A 12 -7.46 -7.84 -15.74
N TYR A 13 -6.20 -8.24 -15.88
CA TYR A 13 -5.55 -8.35 -17.19
C TYR A 13 -6.20 -9.42 -18.08
N GLN A 14 -6.58 -10.57 -17.51
CA GLN A 14 -7.35 -11.60 -18.24
C GLN A 14 -8.68 -11.06 -18.78
N HIS A 15 -9.30 -10.12 -18.08
CA HIS A 15 -10.53 -9.44 -18.50
C HIS A 15 -10.26 -8.21 -19.38
N GLY A 16 -9.02 -7.95 -19.79
CA GLY A 16 -8.63 -6.82 -20.66
C GLY A 16 -8.48 -5.48 -19.95
N ALA A 17 -8.43 -5.46 -18.61
CA ALA A 17 -8.25 -4.26 -17.80
C ALA A 17 -6.85 -4.19 -17.18
N CYS A 18 -6.29 -2.98 -17.05
CA CYS A 18 -5.06 -2.75 -16.31
C CYS A 18 -5.15 -1.44 -15.52
N TRP A 19 -5.16 -1.54 -14.19
CA TRP A 19 -5.27 -0.41 -13.28
C TRP A 19 -3.90 0.05 -12.73
N LEU A 20 -2.81 -0.57 -13.17
CA LEU A 20 -1.47 -0.23 -12.72
C LEU A 20 -1.05 1.15 -13.27
N PRO A 21 -0.40 2.01 -12.46
CA PRO A 21 0.02 3.33 -12.91
C PRO A 21 1.13 3.24 -13.98
N ARG A 22 0.77 3.49 -15.25
CA ARG A 22 1.71 3.43 -16.40
C ARG A 22 3.02 4.16 -16.17
N LYS A 23 2.97 5.36 -15.59
CA LYS A 23 4.16 6.17 -15.30
C LYS A 23 5.18 5.44 -14.42
N ILE A 24 4.71 4.75 -13.37
CA ILE A 24 5.59 4.05 -12.42
C ILE A 24 6.30 2.90 -13.13
N PHE A 25 5.57 2.09 -13.90
CA PHE A 25 6.15 0.93 -14.59
C PHE A 25 7.05 1.33 -15.77
N ALA A 26 6.69 2.38 -16.51
CA ALA A 26 7.52 2.93 -17.57
C ALA A 26 8.88 3.43 -17.04
N GLU A 27 8.90 4.09 -15.88
CA GLU A 27 10.14 4.52 -15.21
C GLU A 27 11.02 3.34 -14.78
N GLU A 28 10.42 2.17 -14.50
CA GLU A 28 11.15 0.93 -14.18
C GLU A 28 11.51 0.09 -15.42
N GLY A 29 11.19 0.59 -16.62
CA GLY A 29 11.47 -0.05 -17.91
C GLY A 29 10.49 -1.16 -18.30
N PHE A 30 9.29 -1.17 -17.72
CA PHE A 30 8.25 -2.16 -17.99
C PHE A 30 7.05 -1.55 -18.72
N ASP A 31 6.70 -2.14 -19.88
CA ASP A 31 5.48 -1.77 -20.60
C ASP A 31 4.31 -2.66 -20.15
N LEU A 32 3.26 -2.03 -19.63
CA LEU A 32 2.04 -2.69 -19.16
C LEU A 32 1.12 -3.16 -20.30
N SER A 33 1.40 -2.79 -21.55
CA SER A 33 0.62 -3.23 -22.72
C SER A 33 0.72 -4.74 -22.97
N ASP A 34 1.78 -5.38 -22.47
CA ASP A 34 2.03 -6.81 -22.60
C ASP A 34 2.56 -7.39 -21.28
N LEU A 35 1.64 -7.71 -20.36
CA LEU A 35 1.95 -8.34 -19.08
C LEU A 35 2.41 -9.81 -19.24
N THR A 36 2.19 -10.40 -20.41
CA THR A 36 2.45 -11.82 -20.71
C THR A 36 3.88 -12.11 -21.16
N THR A 37 4.59 -11.12 -21.70
CA THR A 37 5.94 -11.37 -22.20
C THR A 37 6.97 -11.35 -21.07
N ALA A 38 7.64 -12.49 -20.88
CA ALA A 38 8.73 -12.68 -19.91
C ALA A 38 9.96 -11.77 -20.13
N ARG A 39 9.95 -10.88 -21.13
CA ARG A 39 11.11 -10.10 -21.59
C ARG A 39 11.67 -9.15 -20.54
N ASN A 40 10.88 -8.74 -19.54
CA ASN A 40 11.37 -7.89 -18.46
C ASN A 40 10.61 -8.07 -17.12
N ARG A 41 10.57 -9.31 -16.60
CA ARG A 41 9.94 -9.59 -15.29
C ARG A 41 10.53 -8.77 -14.14
N GLN A 42 11.82 -8.45 -14.20
CA GLN A 42 12.50 -7.61 -13.21
C GLN A 42 11.95 -6.18 -13.16
N GLY A 43 11.60 -5.59 -14.31
CA GLY A 43 10.95 -4.27 -14.35
C GLY A 43 9.58 -4.26 -13.69
N PHE A 44 8.79 -5.32 -13.90
CA PHE A 44 7.51 -5.51 -13.23
C PHE A 44 7.69 -5.64 -11.71
N GLU A 45 8.62 -6.49 -11.25
CA GLU A 45 8.91 -6.69 -9.83
C GLU A 45 9.33 -5.38 -9.14
N ARG A 46 10.22 -4.59 -9.77
CA ARG A 46 10.60 -3.26 -9.26
C ARG A 46 9.41 -2.29 -9.19
N GLY A 47 8.56 -2.29 -10.21
CA GLY A 47 7.33 -1.50 -10.24
C GLY A 47 6.38 -1.87 -9.09
N VAL A 48 6.19 -3.17 -8.85
CA VAL A 48 5.40 -3.69 -7.72
C VAL A 48 6.03 -3.30 -6.39
N GLN A 49 7.34 -3.48 -6.19
CA GLN A 49 8.03 -3.06 -4.96
C GLN A 49 7.86 -1.56 -4.69
N ARG A 50 7.95 -0.72 -5.73
CA ARG A 50 7.74 0.72 -5.62
C ARG A 50 6.29 1.05 -5.20
N LEU A 51 5.30 0.36 -5.77
CA LEU A 51 3.90 0.50 -5.35
C LEU A 51 3.67 0.03 -3.91
N ILE A 52 4.30 -1.06 -3.49
CA ILE A 52 4.25 -1.54 -2.10
C ILE A 52 4.79 -0.44 -1.18
N GLY A 53 5.92 0.18 -1.52
CA GLY A 53 6.51 1.22 -0.69
C GLY A 53 5.69 2.52 -0.62
N ILE A 54 5.01 2.90 -1.71
CA ILE A 54 4.03 4.00 -1.70
C ILE A 54 2.84 3.63 -0.79
N THR A 55 2.31 2.42 -0.95
CA THR A 55 1.15 1.95 -0.17
C THR A 55 1.50 1.86 1.32
N HIS A 56 2.68 1.36 1.67
CA HIS A 56 3.17 1.29 3.04
C HIS A 56 3.20 2.68 3.69
N ARG A 57 3.65 3.72 2.98
CA ARG A 57 3.58 5.11 3.48
C ARG A 57 2.15 5.56 3.76
N HIS A 58 1.20 5.28 2.86
CA HIS A 58 -0.20 5.60 3.11
C HIS A 58 -0.78 4.82 4.30
N LEU A 59 -0.36 3.57 4.51
CA LEU A 59 -0.78 2.78 5.68
C LEU A 59 -0.23 3.35 6.99
N ARG A 60 0.98 3.92 7.00
CA ARG A 60 1.50 4.67 8.15
C ARG A 60 0.63 5.89 8.47
N ASN A 61 0.21 6.62 7.45
CA ASN A 61 -0.69 7.77 7.61
C ASN A 61 -2.08 7.32 8.10
N ALA A 62 -2.60 6.21 7.57
CA ALA A 62 -3.88 5.64 8.00
C ALA A 62 -3.84 5.16 9.46
N LEU A 63 -2.73 4.55 9.89
CA LEU A 63 -2.53 4.23 11.30
C LEU A 63 -2.49 5.50 12.15
N ALA A 64 -1.70 6.50 11.76
CA ALA A 64 -1.63 7.77 12.49
C ALA A 64 -3.02 8.41 12.65
N TYR A 65 -3.81 8.47 11.58
CA TYR A 65 -5.20 8.93 11.61
C TYR A 65 -6.07 8.11 12.58
N THR A 66 -5.96 6.77 12.54
CA THR A 66 -6.72 5.89 13.43
C THR A 66 -6.40 6.10 14.90
N LEU A 67 -5.16 6.52 15.21
CA LEU A 67 -4.73 6.83 16.57
C LEU A 67 -5.17 8.23 17.05
N LEU A 68 -5.61 9.13 16.15
CA LEU A 68 -6.25 10.38 16.53
C LEU A 68 -7.69 10.19 17.03
N ILE A 69 -8.32 9.08 16.66
CA ILE A 69 -9.68 8.76 17.08
C ILE A 69 -9.68 8.42 18.58
N PRO A 70 -10.58 9.01 19.40
CA PRO A 70 -10.65 8.75 20.83
C PRO A 70 -10.78 7.26 21.17
N LYS A 71 -10.14 6.82 22.25
CA LYS A 71 -10.12 5.40 22.66
C LYS A 71 -11.51 4.85 23.02
N GLN A 72 -12.46 5.73 23.31
CA GLN A 72 -13.86 5.45 23.61
C GLN A 72 -14.63 5.04 22.35
N GLU A 73 -14.24 5.55 21.17
CA GLU A 73 -14.86 5.24 19.88
C GLU A 73 -14.36 3.90 19.31
N THR A 74 -14.65 2.83 20.05
CA THR A 74 -14.07 1.51 19.80
C THR A 74 -14.42 0.94 18.43
N GLY A 75 -15.66 1.13 17.99
CA GLY A 75 -16.15 0.62 16.69
C GLY A 75 -15.40 1.23 15.52
N ILE A 76 -15.26 2.56 15.50
CA ILE A 76 -14.58 3.29 14.43
C ILE A 76 -13.09 2.93 14.41
N ARG A 77 -12.43 2.91 15.59
CA ARG A 77 -11.01 2.51 15.67
C ARG A 77 -10.80 1.09 15.16
N ASN A 78 -11.65 0.15 15.57
CA ASN A 78 -11.52 -1.24 15.13
C ASN A 78 -11.70 -1.38 13.62
N PHE A 79 -12.71 -0.71 13.06
CA PHE A 79 -12.94 -0.72 11.62
C PHE A 79 -11.72 -0.22 10.84
N CYS A 80 -11.14 0.92 11.25
CA CYS A 80 -9.94 1.46 10.62
C CYS A 80 -8.72 0.54 10.81
N LEU A 81 -8.51 0.01 12.02
CA LEU A 81 -7.42 -0.92 12.30
C LEU A 81 -7.53 -2.19 11.44
N TRP A 82 -8.72 -2.77 11.30
CA TRP A 82 -8.91 -3.96 10.46
C TRP A 82 -8.52 -3.71 9.01
N ALA A 83 -8.91 -2.56 8.46
CA ALA A 83 -8.54 -2.17 7.10
C ALA A 83 -7.01 -2.04 6.96
N VAL A 84 -6.34 -1.41 7.93
CA VAL A 84 -4.88 -1.28 7.95
C VAL A 84 -4.19 -2.64 8.04
N TRP A 85 -4.62 -3.52 8.96
CA TRP A 85 -4.02 -4.83 9.15
C TRP A 85 -4.18 -5.72 7.93
N LEU A 86 -5.39 -5.77 7.35
CA LEU A 86 -5.63 -6.52 6.14
C LEU A 86 -4.71 -6.05 5.02
N ALA A 87 -4.57 -4.74 4.84
CA ALA A 87 -3.70 -4.16 3.84
C ALA A 87 -2.22 -4.52 4.06
N VAL A 88 -1.69 -4.41 5.28
CA VAL A 88 -0.31 -4.79 5.60
C VAL A 88 -0.06 -6.26 5.29
N LEU A 89 -0.97 -7.16 5.70
CA LEU A 89 -0.83 -8.59 5.43
C LEU A 89 -0.84 -8.88 3.92
N THR A 90 -1.67 -8.19 3.14
CA THR A 90 -1.69 -8.32 1.68
C THR A 90 -0.36 -7.91 1.09
N LEU A 91 0.14 -6.74 1.46
CA LEU A 91 1.42 -6.23 0.95
C LEU A 91 2.58 -7.17 1.30
N ARG A 92 2.59 -7.75 2.50
CA ARG A 92 3.63 -8.72 2.89
C ARG A 92 3.60 -9.95 2.00
N LYS A 93 2.41 -10.48 1.72
CA LYS A 93 2.27 -11.67 0.91
C LYS A 93 2.74 -11.42 -0.53
N ILE A 94 2.37 -10.27 -1.11
CA ILE A 94 2.83 -9.84 -2.44
C ILE A 94 4.34 -9.61 -2.44
N ASN A 95 4.90 -8.92 -1.44
CA ASN A 95 6.33 -8.64 -1.35
C ASN A 95 7.18 -9.92 -1.26
N ASN A 96 6.63 -10.98 -0.66
CA ASN A 96 7.30 -12.27 -0.56
C ASN A 96 7.20 -13.10 -1.86
N HIS A 97 6.32 -12.72 -2.79
CA HIS A 97 6.00 -13.47 -4.02
C HIS A 97 5.87 -12.46 -5.17
N LEU A 98 6.93 -11.69 -5.45
CA LEU A 98 6.92 -10.65 -6.48
C LEU A 98 6.86 -11.22 -7.90
N ASP A 99 7.27 -12.46 -8.05
CA ASP A 99 7.19 -13.26 -9.25
C ASP A 99 5.82 -13.96 -9.39
N TYR A 100 4.77 -13.55 -8.67
CA TYR A 100 3.45 -14.13 -8.86
C TYR A 100 2.93 -13.91 -10.29
N THR A 101 2.29 -14.93 -10.85
CA THR A 101 1.63 -14.89 -12.18
C THR A 101 0.12 -15.12 -12.09
N ASP A 102 -0.39 -15.35 -10.88
CA ASP A 102 -1.80 -15.62 -10.60
C ASP A 102 -2.22 -15.02 -9.25
N GLY A 103 -3.43 -14.46 -9.18
CA GLY A 103 -3.96 -13.84 -7.96
C GLY A 103 -4.11 -14.80 -6.78
N ASN A 104 -4.24 -16.11 -7.01
CA ASN A 104 -4.32 -17.10 -5.94
C ASN A 104 -2.99 -17.29 -5.21
N GLN A 105 -1.85 -17.05 -5.88
CA GLN A 105 -0.52 -17.16 -5.27
C GLN A 105 -0.32 -16.10 -4.17
N VAL A 106 -0.92 -14.92 -4.33
CA VAL A 106 -0.86 -13.81 -3.36
C VAL A 106 -2.08 -13.73 -2.42
N LYS A 107 -3.00 -14.69 -2.49
CA LYS A 107 -4.24 -14.71 -1.69
C LYS A 107 -3.99 -15.03 -0.21
N ILE A 108 -4.35 -14.12 0.70
CA ILE A 108 -4.18 -14.35 2.15
C ILE A 108 -5.24 -15.32 2.66
N SER A 109 -4.85 -16.22 3.58
CA SER A 109 -5.80 -17.03 4.33
C SER A 109 -6.61 -16.19 5.32
N ARG A 110 -7.92 -16.43 5.38
CA ARG A 110 -8.86 -15.81 6.34
C ARG A 110 -8.43 -16.03 7.80
N LEU A 111 -7.68 -17.11 8.08
CA LEU A 111 -7.22 -17.45 9.43
C LEU A 111 -6.09 -16.53 9.91
N SER A 112 -5.15 -16.18 9.03
CA SER A 112 -4.05 -15.24 9.33
C SER A 112 -4.57 -13.83 9.60
N VAL A 113 -5.60 -13.43 8.85
CA VAL A 113 -6.32 -12.16 9.06
C VAL A 113 -7.00 -12.14 10.43
N LYS A 114 -7.76 -13.20 10.76
CA LYS A 114 -8.46 -13.30 12.06
C LYS A 114 -7.51 -13.27 13.25
N GLY A 115 -6.40 -14.00 13.21
CA GLY A 115 -5.42 -14.02 14.30
C GLY A 115 -4.75 -12.66 14.54
N THR A 116 -4.39 -11.97 13.46
CA THR A 116 -3.78 -10.62 13.53
C THR A 116 -4.77 -9.59 14.07
N ILE A 117 -6.03 -9.65 13.63
CA ILE A 117 -7.11 -8.79 14.11
C ILE A 117 -7.38 -9.03 15.60
N LEU A 118 -7.45 -10.28 16.05
CA LEU A 118 -7.72 -10.61 17.44
C LEU A 118 -6.59 -10.10 18.36
N ALA A 119 -5.34 -10.32 17.99
CA ALA A 119 -4.17 -9.85 18.74
C ALA A 119 -4.15 -8.31 18.88
N THR A 120 -4.56 -7.60 17.82
CA THR A 120 -4.56 -6.13 17.79
C THR A 120 -5.78 -5.52 18.50
N GLN A 121 -6.90 -6.24 18.56
CA GLN A 121 -8.02 -5.88 19.43
C GLN A 121 -7.66 -5.95 20.91
N LEU A 122 -6.86 -6.94 21.32
CA LEU A 122 -6.35 -7.05 22.70
C LEU A 122 -5.36 -5.91 23.03
N ALA A 123 -4.62 -5.42 22.03
CA ALA A 123 -3.68 -4.29 22.15
C ALA A 123 -4.33 -2.89 22.04
N ARG A 124 -5.64 -2.79 21.81
CA ARG A 124 -6.35 -1.58 21.35
C ARG A 124 -6.18 -0.35 22.25
N GLN A 125 -6.03 -0.53 23.56
CA GLN A 125 -5.94 0.60 24.50
C GLN A 125 -4.54 1.24 24.55
N ASN A 126 -3.54 0.55 23.98
CA ASN A 126 -2.16 1.00 23.98
C ASN A 126 -1.70 1.36 22.56
N ASP A 127 -1.71 2.67 22.28
CA ASP A 127 -1.33 3.20 20.96
C ASP A 127 0.14 2.88 20.63
N ASN A 128 1.01 2.76 21.63
CA ASN A 128 2.40 2.39 21.43
C ASN A 128 2.53 0.92 21.03
N LEU A 129 1.71 0.04 21.61
CA LEU A 129 1.67 -1.38 21.23
C LEU A 129 1.12 -1.55 19.79
N LEU A 130 0.09 -0.79 19.42
CA LEU A 130 -0.43 -0.79 18.04
C LEU A 130 0.63 -0.31 17.04
N LYS A 131 1.37 0.76 17.36
CA LYS A 131 2.51 1.22 16.55
C LYS A 131 3.58 0.13 16.44
N LEU A 132 3.98 -0.48 17.55
CA LEU A 132 5.00 -1.52 17.57
C LEU A 132 4.59 -2.72 16.70
N LEU A 133 3.38 -3.24 16.89
CA LEU A 133 2.86 -4.34 16.09
C LEU A 133 2.85 -3.96 14.59
N PHE A 134 2.49 -2.71 14.27
CA PHE A 134 2.46 -2.26 12.88
C PHE A 134 3.87 -2.23 12.30
N TYR A 135 4.83 -1.66 13.03
CA TYR A 135 6.22 -1.61 12.61
C TYR A 135 6.81 -3.01 12.42
N LEU A 136 6.54 -3.95 13.34
CA LEU A 136 6.98 -5.34 13.20
C LEU A 136 6.34 -6.01 11.99
N ALA A 137 5.04 -5.78 11.76
CA ALA A 137 4.35 -6.36 10.63
C ALA A 137 4.81 -5.78 9.30
N ALA A 138 5.06 -4.47 9.24
CA ALA A 138 5.44 -3.76 8.02
C ALA A 138 6.96 -3.71 7.80
N TRP A 139 7.78 -4.20 8.74
CA TRP A 139 9.25 -4.26 8.65
C TRP A 139 9.79 -4.84 7.33
N PRO A 140 9.28 -5.95 6.78
CA PRO A 140 9.80 -6.50 5.53
C PRO A 140 9.38 -5.70 4.29
N LEU A 141 8.50 -4.71 4.42
CA LEU A 141 7.98 -3.95 3.29
C LEU A 141 8.93 -2.81 2.93
N PRO A 142 9.18 -2.56 1.64
CA PRO A 142 9.89 -1.37 1.21
C PRO A 142 9.17 -0.11 1.71
N LEU A 143 9.93 0.97 1.91
CA LEU A 143 9.39 2.28 2.26
C LEU A 143 10.02 3.32 1.34
N VAL A 144 9.21 3.93 0.48
CA VAL A 144 9.69 4.98 -0.42
C VAL A 144 9.87 6.26 0.38
N ALA A 145 11.07 6.87 0.35
CA ALA A 145 11.43 8.06 1.13
C ALA A 145 10.77 9.37 0.64
N HIS A 146 10.48 9.50 -0.66
CA HIS A 146 9.85 10.67 -1.26
C HIS A 146 9.02 10.27 -2.50
N LEU A 147 7.81 10.82 -2.68
CA LEU A 147 7.10 10.73 -3.95
C LEU A 147 7.81 11.65 -4.96
N THR A 148 8.89 11.19 -5.58
CA THR A 148 9.43 11.86 -6.77
C THR A 148 8.42 11.66 -7.89
N GLY A 149 7.51 12.62 -8.06
CA GLY A 149 6.56 12.57 -9.19
C GLY A 149 5.28 13.40 -9.09
N LEU A 150 4.95 13.99 -7.93
CA LEU A 150 3.90 15.01 -7.85
C LEU A 150 4.56 16.38 -7.73
N PRO A 151 4.35 17.33 -8.67
CA PRO A 151 4.82 18.68 -8.48
C PRO A 151 4.19 19.21 -7.20
N SER A 152 5.04 19.67 -6.29
CA SER A 152 4.61 20.51 -5.17
C SER A 152 3.76 21.63 -5.77
N GLN A 153 2.49 21.71 -5.39
CA GLN A 153 1.75 22.95 -5.58
C GLN A 153 2.45 23.99 -4.72
N SER A 154 3.40 24.72 -5.32
CA SER A 154 3.90 25.93 -4.72
C SER A 154 2.73 26.89 -4.72
N THR A 155 2.19 27.13 -3.54
CA THR A 155 1.33 28.27 -3.23
C THR A 155 2.04 29.54 -3.66
N ASN A 156 1.78 30.00 -4.89
CA ASN A 156 2.03 31.37 -5.30
C ASN A 156 0.93 32.24 -4.68
N ALA A 157 1.06 32.48 -3.38
CA ALA A 157 0.38 33.55 -2.69
C ALA A 157 1.38 34.71 -2.53
N GLY A 158 1.09 35.82 -3.20
CA GLY A 158 1.56 37.14 -2.77
C GLY A 158 2.91 37.62 -3.30
N LYS A 159 3.00 37.91 -4.60
CA LYS A 159 3.83 39.03 -5.12
C LYS A 159 3.14 39.67 -6.33
N ALA A 160 2.07 40.41 -6.07
CA ALA A 160 1.53 41.39 -7.00
C ALA A 160 1.11 42.62 -6.19
N ASN A 161 2.10 43.43 -5.79
CA ASN A 161 1.95 44.86 -5.53
C ASN A 161 3.33 45.49 -5.35
N GLN A 162 3.97 45.78 -6.48
CA GLN A 162 4.97 46.85 -6.61
C GLN A 162 5.30 47.01 -8.11
N ALA A 163 4.51 47.85 -8.79
CA ALA A 163 4.97 48.73 -9.86
C ALA A 163 3.77 49.50 -10.43
N ARG A 164 3.94 50.83 -10.40
CA ARG A 164 3.07 51.91 -10.92
C ARG A 164 1.97 52.40 -10.01
#